data_AF-A0A1E7HQ48-F1
#
_entry.id   AF-A0A1E7HQ48-F1
#
_cell.length_a   1.000
_cell.length_b   1.000
_cell.length_c   1.000
_cell.angle_alpha   90.00
_cell.angle_beta   90.00
_cell.angle_gamma   90.00
#
_symmetry.space_group_name_H-M   'P 1'
#
loop_
_entity.id
_entity.type
_entity.pdbx_description
1 polymer ?
#
loop_
_entity_poly.entity_id
_entity_poly.type
_entity_poly.pdbx_seq_one_letter_code
_entity_poly.pdbx_strand_id
1 'polypeptide(L)'
;MKEVMEWLHARVQGDLLPWADQQSAAHRFGLSYRQVEQVALENGLLPARYQRNRNMISLQEQLRLFRSRAVVIGCGGLGGYIVEELARLGVGHIVAVDYDVFEEHNLNRQLLATPDFLGMNKVAAAARRVDRLNPAVDLIPVCEAFGSENGRQILAGADIAIDGLDSITVRLELAEACRLENIPLVYGSIAGWYGYVGSQFPGERTMDKIFTDDAGDRGLEAELGNPSFTPAVIASLEVAEACKILLNRGTPLQRRCLSIDLLDMEFVEIEC
;
A
#
# COMPACT_ATOMS: atom_id res chain seq x y z
N MET A 1 25.23 7.70 16.18
CA MET A 1 23.98 7.02 16.62
C MET A 1 23.71 7.16 18.10
N LYS A 2 24.65 6.82 19.01
CA LYS A 2 24.46 6.99 20.46
C LYS A 2 24.06 8.41 20.90
N GLU A 3 24.75 9.42 20.39
CA GLU A 3 24.43 10.84 20.68
C GLU A 3 23.03 11.27 20.19
N VAL A 4 22.56 10.72 19.07
CA VAL A 4 21.22 10.98 18.52
C VAL A 4 20.18 10.40 19.46
N MET A 5 20.36 9.15 19.88
CA MET A 5 19.47 8.46 20.79
C MET A 5 19.38 9.16 22.15
N GLU A 6 20.50 9.54 22.76
CA GLU A 6 20.52 10.32 24.02
C GLU A 6 19.79 11.65 23.87
N TRP A 7 19.98 12.33 22.73
CA TRP A 7 19.31 13.59 22.42
C TRP A 7 17.80 13.44 22.26
N LEU A 8 17.36 12.35 21.60
CA LEU A 8 15.96 12.02 21.40
C LEU A 8 15.29 11.71 22.74
N HIS A 9 15.88 10.83 23.58
CA HIS A 9 15.34 10.46 24.89
C HIS A 9 15.07 11.66 25.79
N ALA A 10 15.92 12.68 25.76
CA ALA A 10 15.75 13.91 26.54
C ALA A 10 14.53 14.75 26.13
N ARG A 11 13.85 14.42 25.03
CA ARG A 11 12.74 15.18 24.42
C ARG A 11 11.45 14.37 24.26
N VAL A 12 11.47 13.11 24.64
CA VAL A 12 10.29 12.24 24.58
C VAL A 12 9.27 12.68 25.63
N GLN A 13 8.00 12.66 25.25
CA GLN A 13 6.88 12.86 26.17
C GLN A 13 6.29 11.49 26.53
N GLY A 14 6.79 10.89 27.60
CA GLY A 14 6.49 9.49 27.94
C GLY A 14 7.22 8.53 27.00
N ASP A 15 6.48 7.86 26.12
CA ASP A 15 6.98 6.98 25.05
C ASP A 15 6.93 7.63 23.66
N LEU A 16 6.39 8.84 23.54
CA LEU A 16 6.10 9.51 22.28
C LEU A 16 7.18 10.53 21.89
N LEU A 17 7.66 10.44 20.65
CA LEU A 17 8.59 11.38 20.04
C LEU A 17 7.84 12.38 19.13
N PRO A 18 7.68 13.66 19.54
CA PRO A 18 6.96 14.66 18.76
C PRO A 18 7.63 14.96 17.41
N TRP A 19 6.84 15.37 16.41
CA TRP A 19 7.36 15.70 15.08
C TRP A 19 8.39 16.84 15.10
N ALA A 20 8.17 17.88 15.90
CA ALA A 20 9.10 19.00 16.01
C ALA A 20 10.49 18.57 16.52
N ASP A 21 10.54 17.57 17.41
CA ASP A 21 11.79 17.01 17.92
C ASP A 21 12.47 16.11 16.88
N GLN A 22 11.69 15.38 16.08
CA GLN A 22 12.23 14.63 14.92
C GLN A 22 12.86 15.59 13.90
N GLN A 23 12.20 16.72 13.62
CA GLN A 23 12.74 17.74 12.71
C GLN A 23 14.03 18.37 13.25
N SER A 24 14.03 18.67 14.54
CA SER A 24 15.19 19.24 15.22
C SER A 24 16.37 18.24 15.23
N ALA A 25 16.11 16.95 15.42
CA ALA A 25 17.12 15.90 15.32
C ALA A 25 17.68 15.79 13.89
N ALA A 26 16.80 15.72 12.88
CA ALA A 26 17.17 15.63 11.48
C ALA A 26 18.11 16.79 11.09
N HIS A 27 17.70 18.02 11.41
CA HIS A 27 18.51 19.21 11.15
C HIS A 27 19.83 19.22 11.93
N ARG A 28 19.79 18.92 13.24
CA ARG A 28 20.98 18.96 14.11
C ARG A 28 22.05 17.96 13.71
N PHE A 29 21.64 16.75 13.32
CA PHE A 29 22.55 15.63 13.08
C PHE A 29 22.78 15.36 11.57
N GLY A 30 22.16 16.15 10.69
CA GLY A 30 22.27 15.96 9.24
C GLY A 30 21.68 14.63 8.77
N LEU A 31 20.60 14.18 9.40
CA LEU A 31 19.93 12.91 9.13
C LEU A 31 18.65 13.13 8.33
N SER A 32 18.25 12.14 7.53
CA SER A 32 16.90 12.09 6.98
C SER A 32 15.87 11.82 8.08
N TYR A 33 14.60 12.18 7.85
CA TYR A 33 13.53 11.86 8.80
C TYR A 33 13.38 10.35 9.01
N ARG A 34 13.60 9.56 7.95
CA ARG A 34 13.67 8.09 8.04
C ARG A 34 14.75 7.63 9.01
N GLN A 35 15.97 8.16 8.91
CA GLN A 35 17.06 7.80 9.83
C GLN A 35 16.73 8.17 11.28
N VAL A 36 16.05 9.30 11.50
CA VAL A 36 15.59 9.70 12.84
C VAL A 36 14.53 8.75 13.38
N GLU A 37 13.49 8.43 12.61
CA GLU A 37 12.44 7.49 13.03
C GLU A 37 12.99 6.07 13.21
N GLN A 38 13.95 5.63 12.40
CA GLN A 38 14.64 4.36 12.59
C GLN A 38 15.33 4.29 13.95
N VAL A 39 16.12 5.32 14.31
CA VAL A 39 16.76 5.39 15.63
C VAL A 39 15.73 5.40 16.75
N ALA A 40 14.64 6.15 16.59
CA ALA A 40 13.58 6.22 17.59
C ALA A 40 12.95 4.84 17.84
N LEU A 41 12.46 4.19 16.78
CA LEU A 41 11.74 2.92 16.86
C LEU A 41 12.65 1.78 17.37
N GLU A 42 13.90 1.73 16.93
CA GLU A 42 14.89 0.73 17.41
C GLU A 42 15.22 0.89 18.91
N ASN A 43 14.97 2.07 19.49
CA ASN A 43 15.29 2.39 20.88
C ASN A 43 14.06 2.62 21.76
N GLY A 44 12.91 2.06 21.40
CA GLY A 44 11.76 2.08 22.31
C GLY A 44 10.86 3.32 22.17
N LEU A 45 11.13 4.21 21.21
CA LEU A 45 10.46 5.50 21.08
C LEU A 45 9.50 5.50 19.90
N LEU A 46 8.23 5.80 20.16
CA LEU A 46 7.20 5.83 19.12
C LEU A 46 7.07 7.24 18.54
N PRO A 47 7.26 7.46 17.23
CA PRO A 47 6.88 8.71 16.60
C PRO A 47 5.43 9.07 16.90
N ALA A 48 5.18 10.28 17.41
CA ALA A 48 3.87 10.69 17.92
C ALA A 48 2.75 10.60 16.88
N ARG A 49 3.08 10.63 15.57
CA ARG A 49 2.14 10.40 14.46
C ARG A 49 1.38 9.07 14.60
N TYR A 50 1.99 8.04 15.19
CA TYR A 50 1.41 6.71 15.36
C TYR A 50 0.67 6.52 16.69
N GLN A 51 0.56 7.57 17.52
CA GLN A 51 -0.03 7.49 18.86
C GLN A 51 -1.45 6.90 18.85
N ARG A 52 -2.25 7.18 17.82
CA ARG A 52 -3.63 6.68 17.70
C ARG A 52 -3.71 5.18 17.37
N ASN A 53 -2.62 4.58 16.91
CA ASN A 53 -2.54 3.16 16.59
C ASN A 53 -1.88 2.33 17.71
N ARG A 54 -1.20 2.97 18.67
CA ARG A 54 -0.27 2.31 19.62
C ARG A 54 -0.86 1.18 20.48
N ASN A 55 -2.17 1.20 20.70
CA ASN A 55 -2.86 0.15 21.46
C ASN A 55 -3.21 -1.07 20.58
N MET A 56 -3.37 -0.85 19.27
CA MET A 56 -3.67 -1.89 18.28
C MET A 56 -2.39 -2.48 17.68
N ILE A 57 -1.40 -1.60 17.43
CA ILE A 57 -0.09 -1.88 16.85
C ILE A 57 0.95 -1.49 17.90
N SER A 58 1.57 -2.48 18.51
CA SER A 58 2.66 -2.29 19.46
C SER A 58 3.86 -1.58 18.82
N LEU A 59 4.75 -1.02 19.62
CA LEU A 59 5.99 -0.42 19.12
C LEU A 59 6.80 -1.39 18.24
N GLN A 60 6.87 -2.67 18.64
CA GLN A 60 7.61 -3.69 17.87
C GLN A 60 6.95 -3.98 16.52
N GLU A 61 5.61 -4.03 16.48
CA GLU A 61 4.86 -4.13 15.22
C GLU A 61 5.03 -2.88 14.35
N GLN A 62 5.06 -1.68 14.96
CA GLN A 62 5.33 -0.44 14.22
C GLN A 62 6.75 -0.43 13.63
N LEU A 63 7.76 -0.91 14.37
CA LEU A 63 9.12 -1.10 13.85
C LEU A 63 9.15 -2.13 12.72
N ARG A 64 8.35 -3.19 12.80
CA ARG A 64 8.21 -4.19 11.74
C ARG A 64 7.64 -3.55 10.47
N LEU A 65 6.51 -2.83 10.56
CA LEU A 65 5.93 -2.07 9.45
C LEU A 65 6.95 -1.09 8.84
N PHE A 66 7.66 -0.35 9.69
CA PHE A 66 8.67 0.61 9.25
C PHE A 66 9.85 -0.03 8.49
N ARG A 67 10.14 -1.30 8.77
CA ARG A 67 11.15 -2.07 8.02
C ARG A 67 10.60 -2.74 6.77
N SER A 68 9.27 -2.88 6.67
CA SER A 68 8.64 -3.58 5.56
C SER A 68 8.71 -2.82 4.24
N ARG A 69 8.77 -3.58 3.15
CA ARG A 69 8.74 -3.12 1.77
C ARG A 69 7.49 -3.64 1.06
N ALA A 70 6.54 -2.75 0.79
CA ALA A 70 5.36 -3.04 -0.01
C ALA A 70 5.55 -2.55 -1.46
N VAL A 71 5.14 -3.36 -2.42
CA VAL A 71 5.11 -3.00 -3.84
C VAL A 71 3.67 -2.89 -4.29
N VAL A 72 3.24 -1.69 -4.66
CA VAL A 72 1.88 -1.39 -5.16
C VAL A 72 1.94 -1.27 -6.67
N ILE A 73 1.22 -2.15 -7.36
CA ILE A 73 1.15 -2.16 -8.83
C ILE A 73 -0.16 -1.52 -9.26
N GLY A 74 -0.08 -0.41 -10.00
CA GLY A 74 -1.19 0.49 -10.29
C GLY A 74 -1.34 1.57 -9.22
N CYS A 75 -1.43 2.82 -9.65
CA CYS A 75 -1.64 4.03 -8.84
C CYS A 75 -2.95 4.75 -9.23
N GLY A 76 -3.91 4.00 -9.77
CA GLY A 76 -5.22 4.48 -10.18
C GLY A 76 -6.22 4.60 -9.02
N GLY A 77 -7.44 4.08 -9.23
CA GLY A 77 -8.54 4.17 -8.27
C GLY A 77 -8.20 3.56 -6.92
N LEU A 78 -7.75 2.29 -6.90
CA LEU A 78 -7.36 1.59 -5.68
C LEU A 78 -5.97 2.03 -5.19
N GLY A 79 -4.99 1.98 -6.08
CA GLY A 79 -3.57 2.21 -5.76
C GLY A 79 -3.28 3.52 -5.05
N GLY A 80 -3.95 4.61 -5.43
CA GLY A 80 -3.79 5.90 -4.77
C GLY A 80 -4.17 5.88 -3.28
N TYR A 81 -5.27 5.19 -2.94
CA TYR A 81 -5.69 5.01 -1.54
C TYR A 81 -4.79 4.01 -0.81
N ILE A 82 -4.39 2.91 -1.45
CA ILE A 82 -3.45 1.92 -0.89
C ILE A 82 -2.15 2.62 -0.46
N VAL A 83 -1.52 3.39 -1.35
CA VAL A 83 -0.29 4.12 -1.06
C VAL A 83 -0.46 5.10 0.10
N GLU A 84 -1.55 5.87 0.11
CA GLU A 84 -1.87 6.82 1.17
C GLU A 84 -1.99 6.13 2.54
N GLU A 85 -2.73 5.02 2.61
CA GLU A 85 -2.98 4.30 3.84
C GLU A 85 -1.73 3.56 4.36
N LEU A 86 -0.95 2.90 3.49
CA LEU A 86 0.32 2.27 3.87
C LEU A 86 1.32 3.30 4.45
N ALA A 87 1.41 4.48 3.82
CA ALA A 87 2.29 5.55 4.31
C ALA A 87 1.84 6.10 5.68
N ARG A 88 0.52 6.23 5.90
CA ARG A 88 -0.07 6.61 7.20
C ARG A 88 0.14 5.55 8.27
N LEU A 89 0.05 4.28 7.88
CA LEU A 89 0.30 3.13 8.74
C LEU A 89 1.78 3.00 9.13
N GLY A 90 2.67 3.61 8.35
CA GLY A 90 4.10 3.63 8.59
C GLY A 90 4.83 2.44 7.98
N VAL A 91 4.32 1.89 6.86
CA VAL A 91 5.09 0.97 6.03
C VAL A 91 6.26 1.75 5.44
N GLY A 92 7.50 1.38 5.81
CA GLY A 92 8.62 2.28 5.61
C GLY A 92 9.18 2.37 4.20
N HIS A 93 8.98 1.33 3.38
CA HIS A 93 9.33 1.35 1.97
C HIS A 93 8.12 1.02 1.12
N ILE A 94 7.76 1.93 0.22
CA ILE A 94 6.67 1.74 -0.73
C ILE A 94 7.24 1.90 -2.14
N VAL A 95 7.12 0.87 -2.97
CA VAL A 95 7.39 1.00 -4.41
C VAL A 95 6.05 1.16 -5.09
N ALA A 96 5.85 2.27 -5.79
CA ALA A 96 4.63 2.55 -6.53
C ALA A 96 4.93 2.42 -8.03
N VAL A 97 4.23 1.53 -8.72
CA VAL A 97 4.46 1.21 -10.14
C VAL A 97 3.23 1.59 -10.94
N ASP A 98 3.37 2.53 -11.87
CA ASP A 98 2.32 2.92 -12.80
C ASP A 98 2.96 3.72 -13.95
N TYR A 99 2.54 3.49 -15.18
CA TYR A 99 3.07 4.16 -16.37
C TYR A 99 2.20 5.32 -16.84
N ASP A 100 0.99 5.47 -16.29
CA ASP A 100 0.03 6.45 -16.74
C ASP A 100 0.27 7.85 -16.14
N VAL A 101 -0.36 8.81 -16.79
CA VAL A 101 -0.59 10.17 -16.29
C VAL A 101 -2.04 10.36 -15.85
N PHE A 102 -2.33 11.41 -15.08
CA PHE A 102 -3.73 11.75 -14.78
C PHE A 102 -4.42 12.39 -15.98
N GLU A 103 -5.63 11.92 -16.24
CA GLU A 103 -6.58 12.49 -17.19
C GLU A 103 -7.82 13.03 -16.45
N GLU A 104 -8.62 13.85 -17.12
CA GLU A 104 -9.80 14.49 -16.53
C GLU A 104 -10.79 13.48 -15.93
N HIS A 105 -10.97 12.34 -16.60
CA HIS A 105 -11.84 11.28 -16.15
C HIS A 105 -11.35 10.56 -14.88
N ASN A 106 -10.12 10.83 -14.42
CA ASN A 106 -9.58 10.29 -13.16
C ASN A 106 -10.01 11.10 -11.94
N LEU A 107 -10.38 12.38 -12.13
CA LEU A 107 -10.77 13.31 -11.06
C LEU A 107 -11.98 12.83 -10.26
N ASN A 108 -12.79 11.94 -10.83
CA ASN A 108 -14.00 11.43 -10.18
C ASN A 108 -13.72 10.46 -9.03
N ARG A 109 -12.57 9.76 -9.03
CA ARG A 109 -12.35 8.60 -8.13
C ARG A 109 -10.91 8.36 -7.68
N GLN A 110 -9.91 8.91 -8.38
CA GLN A 110 -8.51 8.67 -8.02
C GLN A 110 -8.07 9.72 -7.00
N LEU A 111 -7.76 9.29 -5.77
CA LEU A 111 -7.43 10.17 -4.64
C LEU A 111 -6.38 11.25 -4.97
N LEU A 112 -5.39 10.89 -5.76
CA LEU A 112 -4.23 11.72 -6.08
C LEU A 112 -4.48 12.65 -7.28
N ALA A 113 -5.56 12.44 -8.04
CA ALA A 113 -5.90 13.26 -9.18
C ALA A 113 -6.47 14.60 -8.71
N THR A 114 -5.88 15.69 -9.19
CA THR A 114 -6.39 17.05 -8.99
C THR A 114 -6.30 17.80 -10.32
N PRO A 115 -7.09 18.88 -10.53
CA PRO A 115 -6.99 19.67 -11.76
C PRO A 115 -5.55 20.13 -12.07
N ASP A 116 -4.77 20.47 -11.05
CA ASP A 116 -3.38 20.90 -11.19
C ASP A 116 -2.41 19.76 -11.57
N PHE A 117 -2.83 18.50 -11.43
CA PHE A 117 -2.02 17.32 -11.71
C PHE A 117 -2.39 16.62 -13.03
N LEU A 118 -3.28 17.18 -13.83
CA LEU A 118 -3.57 16.64 -15.17
C LEU A 118 -2.30 16.60 -16.03
N GLY A 119 -2.04 15.47 -16.68
CA GLY A 119 -0.82 15.19 -17.43
C GLY A 119 0.40 14.83 -16.56
N MET A 120 0.28 14.80 -15.24
CA MET A 120 1.35 14.36 -14.33
C MET A 120 1.34 12.85 -14.17
N ASN A 121 2.51 12.21 -14.20
CA ASN A 121 2.66 10.77 -13.90
C ASN A 121 2.08 10.43 -12.52
N LYS A 122 1.25 9.39 -12.45
CA LYS A 122 0.56 8.98 -11.22
C LYS A 122 1.54 8.66 -10.10
N VAL A 123 2.60 7.91 -10.39
CA VAL A 123 3.66 7.56 -9.41
C VAL A 123 4.40 8.79 -8.88
N ALA A 124 4.59 9.82 -9.70
CA ALA A 124 5.25 11.05 -9.25
C ALA A 124 4.36 11.84 -8.29
N ALA A 125 3.04 11.84 -8.50
CA ALA A 125 2.10 12.46 -7.57
C ALA A 125 2.01 11.67 -6.26
N ALA A 126 2.02 10.34 -6.31
CA ALA A 126 2.12 9.48 -5.13
C ALA A 126 3.38 9.80 -4.31
N ALA A 127 4.53 9.94 -4.95
CA ALA A 127 5.78 10.31 -4.27
C ALA A 127 5.68 11.68 -3.58
N ARG A 128 5.17 12.70 -4.27
CA ARG A 128 4.93 14.03 -3.68
C ARG A 128 3.93 13.99 -2.53
N ARG A 129 2.91 13.12 -2.63
CA ARG A 129 1.90 12.98 -1.58
C ARG A 129 2.49 12.35 -0.33
N VAL A 130 3.22 11.25 -0.48
CA VAL A 130 3.83 10.53 0.65
C VAL A 130 4.90 11.38 1.34
N ASP A 131 5.75 12.08 0.60
CA ASP A 131 6.75 12.99 1.19
C ASP A 131 6.09 14.07 2.09
N ARG A 132 4.96 14.63 1.65
CA ARG A 132 4.21 15.62 2.45
C ARG A 132 3.48 15.00 3.65
N LEU A 133 3.06 13.75 3.54
CA LEU A 133 2.26 13.06 4.53
C LEU A 133 3.11 12.44 5.63
N ASN A 134 4.12 11.68 5.23
CA ASN A 134 5.03 10.97 6.10
C ASN A 134 6.44 10.91 5.47
N PRO A 135 7.28 11.92 5.70
CA PRO A 135 8.60 12.01 5.07
C PRO A 135 9.64 11.02 5.65
N ALA A 136 9.24 10.17 6.61
CA ALA A 136 10.05 9.05 7.08
C ALA A 136 9.79 7.74 6.31
N VAL A 137 8.74 7.72 5.49
CA VAL A 137 8.44 6.64 4.54
C VAL A 137 9.11 6.96 3.21
N ASP A 138 9.92 6.01 2.72
CA ASP A 138 10.54 6.12 1.42
C ASP A 138 9.57 5.59 0.35
N LEU A 139 9.01 6.48 -0.44
CA LEU A 139 8.28 6.09 -1.65
C LEU A 139 9.21 6.14 -2.88
N ILE A 140 9.30 5.03 -3.59
CA ILE A 140 10.06 4.88 -4.83
C ILE A 140 9.07 4.84 -6.00
N PRO A 141 8.98 5.89 -6.82
CA PRO A 141 8.14 5.88 -8.01
C PRO A 141 8.82 5.12 -9.16
N VAL A 142 8.13 4.16 -9.75
CA VAL A 142 8.56 3.41 -10.95
C VAL A 142 7.58 3.72 -12.07
N CYS A 143 8.00 4.56 -13.01
CA CYS A 143 7.17 5.02 -14.13
C CYS A 143 7.28 4.06 -15.32
N GLU A 144 6.86 2.82 -15.11
CA GLU A 144 6.95 1.73 -16.10
C GLU A 144 5.67 0.89 -16.08
N ALA A 145 5.34 0.29 -17.22
CA ALA A 145 4.28 -0.70 -17.27
C ALA A 145 4.79 -1.98 -16.61
N PHE A 146 4.03 -2.53 -15.68
CA PHE A 146 4.36 -3.83 -15.09
C PHE A 146 4.11 -4.94 -16.12
N GLY A 147 5.01 -5.93 -16.18
CA GLY A 147 4.83 -7.11 -16.99
C GLY A 147 5.78 -8.23 -16.59
N SER A 148 5.63 -9.39 -17.24
CA SER A 148 6.44 -10.59 -16.98
C SER A 148 7.97 -10.37 -17.09
N GLU A 149 8.40 -9.42 -17.91
CA GLU A 149 9.81 -9.15 -18.19
C GLU A 149 10.52 -8.24 -17.17
N ASN A 150 9.79 -7.38 -16.44
CA ASN A 150 10.35 -6.54 -15.37
C ASN A 150 9.88 -6.92 -13.96
N GLY A 151 8.89 -7.81 -13.84
CA GLY A 151 8.26 -8.17 -12.56
C GLY A 151 9.27 -8.62 -11.49
N ARG A 152 10.23 -9.48 -11.85
CA ARG A 152 11.29 -9.93 -10.92
C ARG A 152 12.12 -8.78 -10.34
N GLN A 153 12.49 -7.82 -11.17
CA GLN A 153 13.29 -6.68 -10.74
C GLN A 153 12.48 -5.75 -9.83
N ILE A 154 11.23 -5.47 -10.22
CA ILE A 154 10.32 -4.60 -9.48
C ILE A 154 10.00 -5.18 -8.09
N LEU A 155 9.75 -6.49 -8.03
CA LEU A 155 9.38 -7.21 -6.81
C LEU A 155 10.56 -7.55 -5.90
N ALA A 156 11.80 -7.28 -6.33
CA ALA A 156 12.99 -7.66 -5.59
C ALA A 156 12.99 -7.12 -4.15
N GLY A 157 13.09 -8.05 -3.18
CA GLY A 157 13.14 -7.75 -1.75
C GLY A 157 11.82 -7.28 -1.14
N ALA A 158 10.70 -7.36 -1.87
CA ALA A 158 9.38 -7.03 -1.33
C ALA A 158 8.96 -8.03 -0.26
N ASP A 159 8.34 -7.53 0.80
CA ASP A 159 7.65 -8.37 1.78
C ASP A 159 6.22 -8.69 1.35
N ILE A 160 5.65 -7.84 0.50
CA ILE A 160 4.28 -7.97 -0.02
C ILE A 160 4.10 -7.21 -1.33
N ALA A 161 3.29 -7.76 -2.23
CA ALA A 161 2.77 -7.07 -3.40
C ALA A 161 1.27 -6.78 -3.22
N ILE A 162 0.80 -5.65 -3.74
CA ILE A 162 -0.61 -5.23 -3.66
C ILE A 162 -1.06 -4.77 -5.05
N ASP A 163 -2.15 -5.35 -5.52
CA ASP A 163 -2.70 -5.18 -6.86
C ASP A 163 -3.78 -4.09 -6.91
N GLY A 164 -3.44 -2.96 -7.53
CA GLY A 164 -4.34 -1.87 -7.88
C GLY A 164 -4.55 -1.70 -9.38
N LEU A 165 -4.39 -2.77 -10.17
CA LEU A 165 -4.52 -2.79 -11.63
C LEU A 165 -5.99 -2.81 -12.09
N ASP A 166 -6.23 -2.54 -13.36
CA ASP A 166 -7.56 -2.69 -14.01
C ASP A 166 -7.55 -3.67 -15.19
N SER A 167 -6.40 -4.23 -15.57
CA SER A 167 -6.29 -5.27 -16.60
C SER A 167 -6.15 -6.66 -15.98
N ILE A 168 -6.99 -7.60 -16.41
CA ILE A 168 -6.93 -9.00 -15.97
C ILE A 168 -5.59 -9.65 -16.37
N THR A 169 -5.11 -9.39 -17.59
CA THR A 169 -3.82 -9.94 -18.06
C THR A 169 -2.67 -9.55 -17.14
N VAL A 170 -2.53 -8.26 -16.82
CA VAL A 170 -1.43 -7.78 -15.97
C VAL A 170 -1.57 -8.30 -14.53
N ARG A 171 -2.80 -8.49 -14.03
CA ARG A 171 -3.06 -9.12 -12.73
C ARG A 171 -2.56 -10.56 -12.67
N LEU A 172 -2.79 -11.33 -13.73
CA LEU A 172 -2.28 -12.71 -13.83
C LEU A 172 -0.74 -12.75 -13.94
N GLU A 173 -0.14 -11.82 -14.69
CA GLU A 173 1.33 -11.68 -14.74
C GLU A 173 1.92 -11.34 -13.36
N LEU A 174 1.29 -10.42 -12.62
CA LEU A 174 1.69 -10.08 -11.25
C LEU A 174 1.56 -11.27 -10.31
N ALA A 175 0.45 -12.01 -10.40
CA ALA A 175 0.21 -13.21 -9.59
C ALA A 175 1.29 -14.28 -9.82
N GLU A 176 1.64 -14.54 -11.08
CA GLU A 176 2.70 -15.49 -11.44
C GLU A 176 4.09 -14.99 -10.99
N ALA A 177 4.39 -13.70 -11.17
CA ALA A 177 5.65 -13.12 -10.71
C ALA A 177 5.80 -13.22 -9.18
N CYS A 178 4.74 -12.91 -8.42
CA CYS A 178 4.72 -13.06 -6.97
C CYS A 178 4.92 -14.53 -6.55
N ARG A 179 4.27 -15.46 -7.26
CA ARG A 179 4.41 -16.90 -7.03
C ARG A 179 5.85 -17.37 -7.24
N LEU A 180 6.52 -16.89 -8.28
CA LEU A 180 7.90 -17.25 -8.62
C LEU A 180 8.92 -16.65 -7.65
N GLU A 181 8.70 -15.41 -7.20
CA GLU A 181 9.60 -14.69 -6.29
C GLU A 181 9.29 -14.96 -4.80
N ASN A 182 8.31 -15.81 -4.50
CA ASN A 182 7.85 -16.15 -3.14
C ASN A 182 7.34 -14.96 -2.33
N ILE A 183 6.58 -14.08 -2.98
CA ILE A 183 6.00 -12.88 -2.36
C ILE A 183 4.48 -13.08 -2.22
N PRO A 184 3.89 -12.81 -1.04
CA PRO A 184 2.45 -12.80 -0.90
C PRO A 184 1.86 -11.62 -1.68
N LEU A 185 0.74 -11.88 -2.37
CA LEU A 185 -0.01 -10.89 -3.14
C LEU A 185 -1.36 -10.64 -2.44
N VAL A 186 -1.69 -9.37 -2.22
CA VAL A 186 -3.05 -8.93 -1.90
C VAL A 186 -3.65 -8.34 -3.17
N TYR A 187 -4.90 -8.69 -3.47
CA TYR A 187 -5.60 -8.19 -4.64
C TYR A 187 -6.97 -7.66 -4.28
N GLY A 188 -7.37 -6.61 -5.00
CA GLY A 188 -8.72 -6.07 -4.97
C GLY A 188 -9.24 -5.77 -6.37
N SER A 189 -10.54 -5.91 -6.58
CA SER A 189 -11.22 -5.52 -7.83
C SER A 189 -12.52 -4.78 -7.51
N ILE A 190 -12.97 -3.95 -8.45
CA ILE A 190 -14.15 -3.10 -8.29
C ILE A 190 -14.98 -3.07 -9.56
N ALA A 191 -16.30 -2.97 -9.42
CA ALA A 191 -17.22 -2.62 -10.50
C ALA A 191 -18.50 -2.01 -9.91
N GLY A 192 -18.77 -0.73 -10.16
CA GLY A 192 -19.94 -0.04 -9.63
C GLY A 192 -19.96 -0.03 -8.09
N TRP A 193 -20.97 -0.69 -7.51
CA TRP A 193 -21.14 -0.84 -6.06
C TRP A 193 -20.39 -2.04 -5.47
N TYR A 194 -19.80 -2.88 -6.32
CA TYR A 194 -19.28 -4.18 -5.94
C TYR A 194 -17.76 -4.18 -5.90
N GLY A 195 -17.21 -5.04 -5.07
CA GLY A 195 -15.78 -5.32 -5.10
C GLY A 195 -15.42 -6.66 -4.49
N TYR A 196 -14.19 -7.08 -4.75
CA TYR A 196 -13.59 -8.27 -4.17
C TYR A 196 -12.26 -7.92 -3.53
N VAL A 197 -11.92 -8.63 -2.45
CA VAL A 197 -10.60 -8.57 -1.82
C VAL A 197 -10.15 -9.97 -1.46
N GLY A 198 -8.89 -10.31 -1.70
CA GLY A 198 -8.32 -11.57 -1.28
C GLY A 198 -6.80 -11.54 -1.24
N SER A 199 -6.20 -12.68 -0.92
CA SER A 199 -4.74 -12.84 -0.96
C SER A 199 -4.31 -14.17 -1.57
N GLN A 200 -3.19 -14.14 -2.30
CA GLN A 200 -2.52 -15.31 -2.86
C GLN A 200 -1.16 -15.46 -2.19
N PHE A 201 -0.92 -16.59 -1.55
CA PHE A 201 0.35 -16.87 -0.89
C PHE A 201 1.35 -17.57 -1.83
N PRO A 202 2.65 -17.53 -1.51
CA PRO A 202 3.68 -18.22 -2.29
C PRO A 202 3.33 -19.69 -2.60
N GLY A 203 3.47 -20.08 -3.87
CA GLY A 203 3.16 -21.41 -4.38
C GLY A 203 1.69 -21.64 -4.76
N GLU A 204 0.79 -20.71 -4.48
CA GLU A 204 -0.62 -20.80 -4.86
C GLU A 204 -0.89 -20.26 -6.28
N ARG A 205 -2.07 -20.61 -6.80
CA ARG A 205 -2.60 -20.23 -8.12
C ARG A 205 -4.07 -19.84 -8.01
N THR A 206 -4.39 -19.05 -6.99
CA THR A 206 -5.78 -18.62 -6.70
C THR A 206 -6.28 -17.66 -7.76
N MET A 207 -5.43 -16.72 -8.22
CA MET A 207 -5.79 -15.77 -9.26
C MET A 207 -6.15 -16.47 -10.58
N ASP A 208 -5.39 -17.52 -10.97
CA ASP A 208 -5.66 -18.35 -12.16
C ASP A 208 -7.05 -19.02 -12.13
N LYS A 209 -7.61 -19.27 -10.93
CA LYS A 209 -8.94 -19.88 -10.76
C LYS A 209 -10.06 -18.87 -10.80
N ILE A 210 -9.82 -17.67 -10.26
CA ILE A 210 -10.81 -16.58 -10.18
C ILE A 210 -10.98 -15.94 -11.56
N PHE A 211 -9.87 -15.66 -12.23
CA PHE A 211 -9.84 -15.04 -13.55
C PHE A 211 -9.60 -16.13 -14.59
N THR A 212 -10.67 -16.80 -15.03
CA THR A 212 -10.60 -17.75 -16.14
C THR A 212 -10.46 -17.00 -17.48
N ASP A 213 -9.62 -17.50 -18.39
CA ASP A 213 -9.26 -16.90 -19.71
C ASP A 213 -10.44 -16.50 -20.63
N ASP A 214 -11.69 -16.89 -20.30
CA ASP A 214 -12.89 -16.62 -21.10
C ASP A 214 -13.61 -15.30 -20.75
N ALA A 215 -13.21 -14.61 -19.68
CA ALA A 215 -13.70 -13.27 -19.38
C ALA A 215 -12.80 -12.25 -20.09
N GLY A 216 -13.32 -11.57 -21.11
CA GLY A 216 -12.55 -10.61 -21.92
C GLY A 216 -11.73 -9.60 -21.10
N ASP A 217 -10.74 -8.99 -21.74
CA ASP A 217 -9.66 -8.19 -21.12
C ASP A 217 -10.11 -6.98 -20.25
N ARG A 218 -11.40 -6.65 -20.25
CA ARG A 218 -12.03 -5.63 -19.38
C ARG A 218 -13.21 -6.24 -18.64
N GLY A 219 -13.27 -5.99 -17.33
CA GLY A 219 -14.33 -6.51 -16.47
C GLY A 219 -15.64 -5.72 -16.56
N LEU A 220 -16.59 -6.09 -15.70
CA LEU A 220 -17.90 -5.41 -15.56
C LEU A 220 -17.76 -3.92 -15.20
N GLU A 221 -16.57 -3.44 -14.80
CA GLU A 221 -16.34 -2.03 -14.51
C GLU A 221 -16.57 -1.10 -15.71
N ALA A 222 -16.40 -1.59 -16.95
CA ALA A 222 -16.61 -0.80 -18.14
C ALA A 222 -18.09 -0.42 -18.36
N GLU A 223 -19.02 -1.24 -17.86
CA GLU A 223 -20.46 -1.03 -17.97
C GLU A 223 -21.05 -0.33 -16.74
N LEU A 224 -20.59 -0.69 -15.54
CA LEU A 224 -21.13 -0.18 -14.28
C LEU A 224 -20.47 1.13 -13.81
N GLY A 225 -19.31 1.47 -14.35
CA GLY A 225 -18.51 2.60 -13.91
C GLY A 225 -17.90 2.39 -12.53
N ASN A 226 -17.23 3.43 -12.01
CA ASN A 226 -16.48 3.37 -10.76
C ASN A 226 -16.74 4.62 -9.92
N PRO A 227 -17.75 4.61 -9.03
CA PRO A 227 -18.01 5.72 -8.12
C PRO A 227 -16.88 5.86 -7.10
N SER A 228 -16.67 7.06 -6.57
CA SER A 228 -15.48 7.38 -5.76
C SER A 228 -15.34 6.56 -4.47
N PHE A 229 -16.45 6.09 -3.90
CA PHE A 229 -16.44 5.39 -2.61
C PHE A 229 -16.00 3.93 -2.72
N THR A 230 -16.29 3.25 -3.83
CA THR A 230 -15.95 1.83 -4.02
C THR A 230 -14.44 1.59 -3.98
N PRO A 231 -13.59 2.28 -4.77
CA PRO A 231 -12.14 2.08 -4.68
C PRO A 231 -11.60 2.44 -3.29
N ALA A 232 -12.15 3.45 -2.62
CA ALA A 232 -11.70 3.80 -1.28
C ALA A 232 -11.95 2.67 -0.28
N VAL A 233 -13.16 2.08 -0.27
CA VAL A 233 -13.48 0.97 0.65
C VAL A 233 -12.64 -0.27 0.34
N ILE A 234 -12.54 -0.65 -0.93
CA ILE A 234 -11.79 -1.85 -1.33
C ILE A 234 -10.30 -1.68 -1.04
N ALA A 235 -9.72 -0.52 -1.33
CA ALA A 235 -8.33 -0.20 -0.96
C ALA A 235 -8.09 -0.30 0.55
N SER A 236 -9.00 0.20 1.40
CA SER A 236 -8.85 0.08 2.85
C SER A 236 -8.89 -1.39 3.31
N LEU A 237 -9.70 -2.23 2.67
CA LEU A 237 -9.75 -3.67 2.95
C LEU A 237 -8.47 -4.38 2.49
N GLU A 238 -7.92 -4.01 1.33
CA GLU A 238 -6.62 -4.50 0.85
C GLU A 238 -5.49 -4.12 1.82
N VAL A 239 -5.46 -2.87 2.31
CA VAL A 239 -4.44 -2.45 3.29
C VAL A 239 -4.62 -3.15 4.63
N ALA A 240 -5.86 -3.41 5.07
CA ALA A 240 -6.12 -4.20 6.27
C ALA A 240 -5.60 -5.65 6.12
N GLU A 241 -5.81 -6.27 4.96
CA GLU A 241 -5.26 -7.59 4.62
C GLU A 241 -3.73 -7.57 4.57
N ALA A 242 -3.13 -6.59 3.90
CA ALA A 242 -1.70 -6.41 3.83
C ALA A 242 -1.07 -6.21 5.22
N CYS A 243 -1.70 -5.42 6.08
CA CYS A 243 -1.26 -5.19 7.46
C CYS A 243 -1.24 -6.50 8.27
N LYS A 244 -2.28 -7.35 8.15
CA LYS A 244 -2.31 -8.67 8.78
C LYS A 244 -1.13 -9.54 8.33
N ILE A 245 -0.85 -9.57 7.03
CA ILE A 245 0.26 -10.36 6.45
C ILE A 245 1.60 -9.81 6.94
N LEU A 246 1.83 -8.50 6.82
CA LEU A 246 3.08 -7.85 7.23
C LEU A 246 3.35 -8.03 8.73
N LEU A 247 2.32 -8.06 9.57
CA LEU A 247 2.43 -8.28 11.02
C LEU A 247 2.41 -9.76 11.42
N ASN A 248 2.12 -10.68 10.50
CA ASN A 248 1.85 -12.09 10.77
C ASN A 248 0.78 -12.27 11.87
N ARG A 249 -0.39 -11.62 11.68
CA ARG A 249 -1.47 -11.57 12.66
C ARG A 249 -2.83 -11.89 12.04
N GLY A 250 -3.68 -12.56 12.84
CA GLY A 250 -5.04 -12.91 12.43
C GLY A 250 -5.07 -14.01 11.37
N THR A 251 -6.16 -14.06 10.61
CA THR A 251 -6.34 -15.03 9.52
C THR A 251 -6.42 -14.26 8.20
N PRO A 252 -5.36 -14.28 7.38
CA PRO A 252 -5.39 -13.77 6.02
C PRO A 252 -6.49 -14.43 5.19
N LEU A 253 -6.94 -13.76 4.13
CA LEU A 253 -7.85 -14.28 3.10
C LEU A 253 -7.13 -15.28 2.17
N GLN A 254 -6.22 -16.09 2.70
CA GLN A 254 -5.60 -17.16 1.95
C GLN A 254 -6.67 -18.17 1.54
N ARG A 255 -6.76 -18.45 0.22
CA ARG A 255 -7.78 -19.34 -0.38
C ARG A 255 -9.23 -18.94 -0.09
N ARG A 256 -9.43 -17.66 0.16
CA ARG A 256 -10.72 -17.07 0.46
C ARG A 256 -10.74 -15.69 -0.18
N CYS A 257 -11.92 -15.20 -0.45
CA CYS A 257 -12.09 -13.87 -0.97
C CYS A 257 -13.34 -13.28 -0.35
N LEU A 258 -13.28 -12.00 -0.04
CA LEU A 258 -14.39 -11.22 0.45
C LEU A 258 -15.08 -10.62 -0.76
N SER A 259 -16.36 -10.92 -0.93
CA SER A 259 -17.26 -10.24 -1.86
C SER A 259 -17.97 -9.13 -1.11
N ILE A 260 -17.94 -7.92 -1.66
CA ILE A 260 -18.49 -6.72 -1.05
C ILE A 260 -19.57 -6.15 -1.96
N ASP A 261 -20.76 -5.93 -1.39
CA ASP A 261 -21.86 -5.19 -1.99
C ASP A 261 -22.09 -3.91 -1.16
N LEU A 262 -21.73 -2.75 -1.72
CA LEU A 262 -21.93 -1.46 -1.05
C LEU A 262 -23.32 -0.85 -1.29
N LEU A 263 -24.13 -1.44 -2.16
CA LEU A 263 -25.50 -1.02 -2.40
C LEU A 263 -26.39 -1.51 -1.25
N ASP A 264 -26.29 -2.80 -0.93
CA ASP A 264 -27.05 -3.45 0.15
C ASP A 264 -26.24 -3.58 1.46
N MET A 265 -24.97 -3.15 1.45
CA MET A 265 -24.04 -3.16 2.59
C MET A 265 -23.74 -4.58 3.11
N GLU A 266 -23.56 -5.52 2.19
CA GLU A 266 -23.28 -6.92 2.46
C GLU A 266 -21.81 -7.30 2.24
N PHE A 267 -21.29 -8.15 3.11
CA PHE A 267 -19.93 -8.66 3.08
C PHE A 267 -19.99 -10.18 3.23
N VAL A 268 -19.64 -10.90 2.16
CA VAL A 268 -19.74 -12.37 2.09
C VAL A 268 -18.37 -12.95 1.82
N GLU A 269 -17.94 -13.87 2.67
CA GLU A 269 -16.72 -14.64 2.43
C GLU A 269 -17.06 -15.84 1.53
N ILE A 270 -16.27 -16.03 0.46
CA ILE A 270 -16.40 -17.15 -0.48
C ILE A 270 -15.04 -17.86 -0.63
N GLU A 271 -15.08 -19.13 -0.99
CA GLU A 271 -13.87 -19.91 -1.26
C GLU A 271 -13.28 -19.57 -2.62
N CYS A 272 -11.96 -19.41 -2.63
CA CYS A 272 -11.10 -19.07 -3.76
C CYS A 272 -9.86 -20.02 -3.72
#